data_AF-A0A834CAL8-F1
#
_entry.id   AF-A0A834CAL8-F1
#
_cell.length_a   1.000
_cell.length_b   1.000
_cell.length_c   1.000
_cell.angle_alpha   90.00
_cell.angle_beta   90.00
_cell.angle_gamma   90.00
#
_symmetry.space_group_name_H-M   'P 1'
#
loop_
_entity.id
_entity.type
_entity.pdbx_description
1 polymer ?
#
loop_
_entity_poly.entity_id
_entity_poly.type
_entity_poly.pdbx_seq_one_letter_code
_entity_poly.pdbx_strand_id
1 'polypeptide(L)'
;MDVSCLNRDTSKVIVVDCKREAFSLQPFNGLALKKWDGNSDDRTLYDLAHFLKAIAINRVDDVRSVLENYALEDDPIEAFKRRQAQLAQEEEQRLAELSQQKKQGLSLGSITSRFWRSKQQ
;
A
#
# COMPACT_ATOMS: atom_id res chain seq x y z
N MET A 1 18.39 -7.87 -19.75
CA MET A 1 17.60 -9.07 -20.07
C MET A 1 16.42 -8.66 -20.91
N ASP A 2 16.19 -9.38 -22.01
CA ASP A 2 15.00 -9.18 -22.84
C ASP A 2 13.88 -10.11 -22.35
N VAL A 3 12.81 -9.52 -21.81
CA VAL A 3 11.66 -10.29 -21.30
C VAL A 3 10.72 -10.77 -22.39
N SER A 4 10.80 -10.21 -23.60
CA SER A 4 9.96 -10.65 -24.73
C SER A 4 10.27 -12.09 -25.15
N CYS A 5 11.48 -12.55 -24.86
CA CYS A 5 11.93 -13.93 -25.10
C CYS A 5 11.31 -14.97 -24.14
N LEU A 6 10.57 -14.56 -23.09
CA LEU A 6 10.11 -15.47 -22.04
C LEU A 6 8.85 -16.28 -22.37
N ASN A 7 8.23 -16.12 -23.54
CA ASN A 7 6.91 -16.71 -23.85
C ASN A 7 5.89 -16.50 -22.70
N ARG A 8 5.94 -15.30 -22.11
CA ARG A 8 5.06 -14.82 -21.05
C ARG A 8 4.54 -13.45 -21.43
N ASP A 9 3.33 -13.16 -20.99
CA ASP A 9 2.78 -11.82 -21.11
C ASP A 9 3.62 -10.83 -20.28
N THR A 10 4.23 -9.86 -20.94
CA THR A 10 5.09 -8.86 -20.30
C THR A 10 4.34 -7.99 -19.30
N SER A 11 3.02 -7.86 -19.41
CA SER A 11 2.18 -7.15 -18.42
C SER A 11 2.14 -7.88 -17.06
N LYS A 12 2.60 -9.14 -17.00
CA LYS A 12 2.62 -9.99 -15.81
C LYS A 12 4.05 -10.39 -15.39
N VAL A 13 5.08 -9.80 -15.99
CA VAL A 13 6.49 -10.13 -15.71
C VAL A 13 7.15 -8.98 -14.96
N ILE A 14 7.80 -9.30 -13.84
CA ILE A 14 8.64 -8.36 -13.08
C ILE A 14 10.06 -8.95 -13.05
N VAL A 15 11.05 -8.16 -13.43
CA VAL A 15 12.48 -8.46 -13.31
C VAL A 15 13.00 -7.77 -12.06
N VAL A 16 13.55 -8.54 -11.12
CA VAL A 16 14.15 -8.01 -9.90
C VAL A 16 15.66 -8.19 -9.99
N ASP A 17 16.40 -7.10 -9.86
CA ASP A 17 17.86 -7.11 -9.86
C ASP A 17 18.40 -6.00 -8.96
N CYS A 18 19.68 -6.06 -8.59
CA CYS A 18 20.38 -4.97 -7.91
C CYS A 18 20.96 -3.91 -8.87
N LYS A 19 20.96 -4.19 -10.17
CA LYS A 19 21.53 -3.36 -11.22
C LYS A 19 20.46 -2.96 -12.23
N ARG A 20 20.29 -1.66 -12.47
CA ARG A 20 19.30 -1.15 -13.46
C ARG A 20 19.60 -1.65 -14.88
N GLU A 21 20.87 -1.90 -15.19
CA GLU A 21 21.32 -2.38 -16.49
C GLU A 21 20.79 -3.79 -16.80
N ALA A 22 20.45 -4.57 -15.78
CA ALA A 22 19.94 -5.93 -15.93
C ALA A 22 18.61 -6.01 -16.69
N PHE A 23 17.86 -4.90 -16.76
CA PHE A 23 16.58 -4.81 -17.46
C PHE A 23 16.53 -3.60 -18.42
N SER A 24 17.69 -3.15 -18.91
CA SER A 24 17.81 -2.01 -19.84
C SER A 24 16.98 -2.14 -21.12
N LEU A 25 16.78 -3.37 -21.62
CA LEU A 25 15.95 -3.63 -22.81
C LEU A 25 14.44 -3.53 -22.53
N GLN A 26 14.04 -3.58 -21.26
CA GLN A 26 12.65 -3.61 -20.81
C GLN A 26 12.51 -2.77 -19.52
N PRO A 27 12.79 -1.45 -19.58
CA PRO A 27 12.97 -0.62 -18.40
C PRO A 27 11.74 -0.53 -17.49
N PHE A 28 10.55 -0.73 -18.06
CA PHE A 28 9.27 -0.69 -17.33
C PHE A 28 8.94 -1.99 -16.59
N ASN A 29 9.68 -3.07 -16.86
CA ASN A 29 9.49 -4.37 -16.21
C ASN A 29 10.47 -4.60 -15.05
N GLY A 30 11.37 -3.65 -14.78
CA GLY A 30 12.43 -3.79 -13.80
C GLY A 30 12.10 -3.16 -12.45
N LEU A 31 12.53 -3.83 -11.38
CA LEU A 31 12.57 -3.31 -10.02
C LEU A 31 14.00 -3.45 -9.49
N ALA A 32 14.69 -2.31 -9.36
CA ALA A 32 16.05 -2.28 -8.81
C ALA A 32 16.02 -2.27 -7.28
N LEU A 33 16.64 -3.27 -6.65
CA LEU A 33 16.81 -3.34 -5.20
C LEU A 33 18.19 -2.86 -4.77
N LYS A 34 18.32 -2.47 -3.51
CA LYS A 34 19.64 -2.27 -2.90
C LYS A 34 20.40 -3.60 -2.90
N LYS A 35 21.69 -3.52 -3.20
CA LYS A 35 22.57 -4.67 -3.12
C LYS A 35 22.70 -5.10 -1.65
N TRP A 36 22.47 -6.39 -1.39
CA TRP A 36 22.72 -6.96 -0.07
C TRP A 36 24.21 -6.87 0.28
N ASP A 37 24.50 -6.37 1.46
CA ASP A 37 25.84 -6.13 1.99
C ASP A 37 26.33 -7.22 2.96
N GLY A 38 25.50 -8.23 3.22
CA GLY A 38 25.79 -9.30 4.18
C GLY A 38 25.11 -9.12 5.54
N ASN A 39 24.37 -8.02 5.77
CA ASN A 39 23.65 -7.80 7.01
C ASN A 39 22.58 -8.88 7.25
N SER A 40 22.66 -9.57 8.39
CA SER A 40 21.69 -10.60 8.80
C SER A 40 20.34 -10.04 9.24
N ASP A 41 20.29 -8.77 9.61
CA ASP A 41 19.06 -8.08 9.98
C ASP A 41 18.32 -7.50 8.76
N ASP A 42 18.88 -7.64 7.55
CA ASP A 42 18.23 -7.20 6.32
C ASP A 42 16.89 -7.94 6.13
N ARG A 43 15.83 -7.15 5.88
CA ARG A 43 14.47 -7.64 5.61
C ARG A 43 13.99 -7.31 4.20
N THR A 44 14.87 -6.85 3.32
CA THR A 44 14.51 -6.34 1.98
C THR A 44 13.75 -7.39 1.18
N LEU A 45 14.17 -8.66 1.20
CA LEU A 45 13.46 -9.75 0.50
C LEU A 45 12.12 -10.12 1.13
N TYR A 46 11.99 -9.97 2.45
CA TYR A 46 10.72 -10.19 3.16
C TYR A 46 9.72 -9.09 2.80
N ASP A 47 10.17 -7.84 2.75
CA ASP A 47 9.36 -6.69 2.36
C ASP A 47 9.01 -6.74 0.85
N LEU A 48 9.93 -7.18 0.01
CA LEU A 48 9.67 -7.48 -1.42
C LEU A 48 8.56 -8.53 -1.57
N ALA A 49 8.57 -9.59 -0.78
CA ALA A 49 7.51 -10.60 -0.83
C ALA A 49 6.13 -9.99 -0.52
N HIS A 50 6.06 -9.04 0.43
CA HIS A 50 4.82 -8.30 0.73
C HIS A 50 4.40 -7.41 -0.43
N PHE A 51 5.34 -6.70 -1.06
CA PHE A 51 5.09 -5.89 -2.24
C PHE A 51 4.51 -6.73 -3.39
N LEU A 52 5.15 -7.85 -3.74
CA LEU A 52 4.69 -8.75 -4.80
C LEU A 52 3.33 -9.38 -4.46
N LYS A 53 3.11 -9.75 -3.20
CA LYS A 53 1.83 -10.27 -2.73
C LYS A 53 0.72 -9.22 -2.85
N ALA A 54 1.00 -7.94 -2.57
CA ALA A 54 0.04 -6.85 -2.74
C ALA A 54 -0.35 -6.69 -4.22
N ILE A 55 0.60 -6.73 -5.16
CA ILE A 55 0.31 -6.71 -6.61
C ILE A 55 -0.63 -7.86 -7.00
N ALA A 56 -0.32 -9.08 -6.52
CA ALA A 56 -1.11 -10.27 -6.84
C ALA A 56 -2.53 -10.21 -6.25
N ILE A 57 -2.68 -9.83 -4.98
CA ILE A 57 -3.99 -9.76 -4.30
C ILE A 57 -4.89 -8.70 -4.93
N ASN A 58 -4.32 -7.55 -5.29
CA ASN A 58 -5.06 -6.47 -5.94
C ASN A 58 -5.37 -6.74 -7.42
N ARG A 59 -4.97 -7.91 -7.94
CA ARG A 59 -5.23 -8.34 -9.34
C ARG A 59 -4.83 -7.27 -10.35
N VAL A 60 -3.64 -6.71 -10.17
CA VAL A 60 -3.11 -5.68 -11.07
C VAL A 60 -3.07 -6.22 -12.50
N ASP A 61 -3.74 -5.50 -13.42
CA ASP A 61 -3.85 -5.90 -14.83
C ASP A 61 -2.53 -5.74 -15.57
N ASP A 62 -1.80 -4.65 -15.33
CA ASP A 62 -0.47 -4.43 -15.88
C ASP A 62 0.50 -3.99 -14.78
N VAL A 63 1.46 -4.86 -14.46
CA VAL A 63 2.44 -4.60 -13.40
C VAL A 63 3.32 -3.39 -13.70
N ARG A 64 3.51 -3.03 -14.97
CA ARG A 64 4.36 -1.89 -15.37
C ARG A 64 3.83 -0.57 -14.82
N SER A 65 2.51 -0.40 -14.77
CA SER A 65 1.87 0.77 -14.15
C SER A 65 2.23 0.92 -12.67
N VAL A 66 2.36 -0.19 -11.94
CA VAL A 66 2.80 -0.18 -10.55
C VAL A 66 4.27 0.17 -10.49
N LEU A 67 5.12 -0.48 -11.29
CA LEU A 67 6.57 -0.27 -11.27
C LEU A 67 6.95 1.18 -11.63
N GLU A 68 6.26 1.82 -12.58
CA GLU A 68 6.44 3.23 -12.91
C GLU A 68 6.25 4.15 -11.70
N ASN A 69 5.28 3.87 -10.84
CA ASN A 69 5.05 4.64 -9.60
C ASN A 69 6.19 4.51 -8.58
N TYR A 70 7.14 3.61 -8.79
CA TYR A 70 8.32 3.43 -7.95
C TYR A 70 9.65 3.67 -8.70
N ALA A 71 9.61 3.99 -9.99
CA ALA A 71 10.82 4.08 -10.83
C ALA A 71 11.78 5.21 -10.43
N LEU A 72 11.24 6.28 -9.84
CA LEU A 72 11.96 7.44 -9.34
C LEU A 72 12.31 7.35 -7.85
N GLU A 73 11.85 6.32 -7.14
CA GLU A 73 12.20 6.13 -5.74
C GLU A 73 13.63 5.58 -5.65
N ASP A 74 14.42 6.11 -4.71
CA ASP A 74 15.78 5.62 -4.45
C ASP A 74 15.76 4.16 -3.94
N ASP A 75 14.74 3.85 -3.13
CA ASP A 75 14.46 2.52 -2.63
C ASP A 75 12.96 2.23 -2.78
N PRO A 76 12.56 1.41 -3.76
CA PRO A 76 11.15 1.16 -4.01
C PRO A 76 10.48 0.38 -2.88
N ILE A 77 11.23 -0.42 -2.11
CA ILE A 77 10.71 -1.21 -1.00
C ILE A 77 10.42 -0.32 0.22
N GLU A 78 11.33 0.58 0.53
CA GLU A 78 11.09 1.58 1.59
C GLU A 78 9.95 2.53 1.21
N ALA A 79 9.88 2.96 -0.06
CA ALA A 79 8.76 3.74 -0.56
C ALA A 79 7.42 2.99 -0.41
N PHE A 80 7.39 1.68 -0.70
CA PHE A 80 6.20 0.86 -0.49
C PHE A 80 5.78 0.83 0.98
N LYS A 81 6.71 0.59 1.90
CA LYS A 81 6.44 0.57 3.35
C LYS A 81 5.91 1.91 3.85
N ARG A 82 6.53 3.02 3.44
CA ARG A 82 6.07 4.37 3.76
C ARG A 82 4.63 4.60 3.30
N ARG A 83 4.27 4.19 2.09
CA ARG A 83 2.89 4.33 1.57
C ARG A 83 1.91 3.43 2.33
N GLN A 84 2.29 2.20 2.69
CA GLN A 84 1.44 1.33 3.52
C GLN A 84 1.17 1.95 4.90
N ALA A 85 2.19 2.53 5.54
CA ALA A 85 2.03 3.21 6.82
C ALA A 85 1.11 4.44 6.72
N GLN A 86 1.25 5.24 5.65
CA GLN A 86 0.38 6.40 5.40
C GLN A 86 -1.09 5.97 5.25
N LEU A 87 -1.36 4.94 4.44
CA LEU A 87 -2.72 4.43 4.26
C LEU A 87 -3.33 3.91 5.56
N ALA A 88 -2.56 3.20 6.39
CA ALA A 88 -3.02 2.72 7.69
C ALA A 88 -3.36 3.87 8.66
N GLN A 89 -2.55 4.93 8.66
CA GLN A 89 -2.80 6.12 9.47
C GLN A 89 -4.07 6.86 9.02
N GLU A 90 -4.25 7.03 7.71
CA GLU A 90 -5.46 7.65 7.14
C GLU A 90 -6.72 6.85 7.48
N GLU A 91 -6.65 5.52 7.42
CA GLU A 91 -7.76 4.65 7.80
C GLU A 91 -8.10 4.78 9.30
N GLU A 92 -7.10 4.78 10.17
CA GLU A 92 -7.29 4.96 11.62
C GLU A 92 -7.92 6.32 11.94
N GLN A 93 -7.45 7.40 11.32
CA GLN A 93 -8.02 8.74 11.47
C GLN A 93 -9.49 8.76 11.04
N ARG A 94 -9.81 8.18 9.88
CA ARG A 94 -11.18 8.09 9.37
C ARG A 94 -12.11 7.32 10.32
N LEU A 95 -11.63 6.21 10.88
CA LEU A 95 -12.39 5.42 11.86
C LEU A 95 -12.60 6.21 13.16
N ALA A 96 -11.59 6.95 13.62
CA ALA A 96 -11.68 7.80 14.80
C ALA A 96 -12.72 8.92 14.61
N GLU A 97 -12.70 9.62 13.48
CA GLU A 97 -13.68 10.66 13.13
C GLU A 97 -15.10 10.12 13.08
N LEU A 98 -15.32 8.98 12.42
CA LEU A 98 -16.62 8.30 12.38
C LEU A 98 -17.11 7.92 13.78
N SER A 99 -16.21 7.50 14.67
CA SER A 99 -16.55 7.18 16.06
C SER A 99 -16.94 8.42 16.88
N GLN A 100 -16.27 9.56 16.65
CA GLN A 100 -16.58 10.83 17.32
C GLN A 100 -17.93 11.40 16.85
N GLN A 101 -18.20 11.38 15.55
CA GLN A 101 -19.50 11.81 15.00
C GLN A 101 -20.66 10.98 15.56
N LYS A 102 -20.49 9.65 15.68
CA LYS A 102 -21.50 8.78 16.33
C LYS A 102 -21.75 9.15 17.79
N LYS A 103 -20.70 9.48 18.56
CA LYS A 103 -20.83 9.92 19.97
C LYS A 103 -21.56 11.27 20.08
N GLN A 104 -21.29 12.21 19.19
CA GLN A 104 -21.98 13.52 19.16
C GLN A 104 -23.47 13.38 18.78
N GLY A 105 -23.81 12.51 17.83
CA GLY A 105 -25.20 12.23 17.44
C GLY A 105 -26.03 11.56 18.55
N LEU A 106 -25.43 10.66 19.33
CA LEU A 106 -26.08 10.02 20.49
C LEU A 106 -26.24 10.98 21.68
N SER A 107 -25.35 11.98 21.83
CA SER A 107 -25.43 13.00 22.87
C SER A 107 -26.62 13.94 22.69
N LEU A 108 -26.95 14.33 21.45
CA LEU A 108 -28.07 15.24 21.15
C LEU A 108 -29.46 14.55 21.19
N GLY A 109 -29.52 13.22 21.10
CA GLY A 109 -30.77 12.45 21.19
C GLY A 109 -31.27 12.19 22.61
N SER A 110 -30.54 12.60 23.65
CA SER A 110 -30.83 12.28 25.06
C SER A 110 -31.66 13.34 25.83
N ILE A 111 -32.05 14.44 25.18
CA ILE A 111 -32.71 15.58 25.85
C ILE A 111 -34.25 15.53 25.76
N THR A 112 -34.87 14.68 24.93
CA THR A 112 -36.33 14.70 24.72
C THR A 112 -37.19 13.95 25.74
N SER A 113 -36.62 13.32 26.78
CA SER A 113 -37.42 12.58 27.79
C SER A 113 -37.67 13.31 29.12
N ARG A 114 -37.18 14.56 29.29
CA ARG A 114 -37.26 15.29 30.58
C ARG A 114 -38.19 16.50 30.63
N PHE A 115 -39.15 16.64 29.70
CA PHE A 115 -40.06 17.81 29.70
C PHE A 115 -41.56 17.52 29.88
N TRP A 116 -42.00 16.29 30.13
CA TRP A 116 -43.43 15.99 30.30
C TRP A 116 -43.71 15.10 31.50
N ARG A 117 -43.46 15.63 32.71
CA ARG A 117 -44.06 15.07 33.93
C ARG A 117 -44.27 16.12 35.01
N SER A 118 -45.08 17.12 34.72
CA SER A 118 -45.86 17.76 35.76
C SER A 118 -47.26 18.07 35.24
N LYS A 119 -48.25 17.67 36.04
CA LYS A 119 -49.64 18.11 36.08
C LYS A 119 -50.67 17.02 35.79
N GLN A 120 -50.89 16.18 36.81
CA GLN A 120 -52.23 15.77 37.21
C GLN A 120 -52.29 15.83 38.74
N GLN A 121 -52.95 16.88 39.23
CA GLN A 121 -53.69 16.92 40.50
C GLN A 121 -55.08 16.33 40.24
#